data_AF-A0A9D4MDU8-F1
#
_entry.id   AF-A0A9D4MDU8-F1
#
_cell.length_a   1.000
_cell.length_b   1.000
_cell.length_c   1.000
_cell.angle_alpha   90.00
_cell.angle_beta   90.00
_cell.angle_gamma   90.00
#
_symmetry.space_group_name_H-M   'P 1'
#
loop_
_entity.id
_entity.type
_entity.pdbx_description
1 polymer ?
#
loop_
_entity_poly.entity_id
_entity_poly.type
_entity_poly.pdbx_seq_one_letter_code
_entity_poly.pdbx_strand_id
1 'polypeptide(L)'
;MASQKALLLLVVLVSAAFAARQASDLRSGKGQGKQKRVGGWTSVDRNYETIQLAQPIVLGGWTSVGQNDKTVQQIAKFAAGQICSSYVVNAVENAEMQSVAGTNYRMDILVSKAWKCKIEVFEQIWTNTKMLTSFACKSVL
;
A
#
# COMPACT_ATOMS: atom_id res chain seq x y z
N MET A 1 3.47 -39.48 3.67
CA MET A 1 3.82 -38.36 4.57
C MET A 1 5.07 -37.69 4.04
N ALA A 2 4.88 -36.68 3.19
CA ALA A 2 5.97 -35.89 2.63
C ALA A 2 6.31 -34.75 3.60
N SER A 3 7.59 -34.64 3.93
CA SER A 3 8.18 -33.78 4.94
C SER A 3 7.92 -32.29 4.68
N GLN A 4 7.41 -31.57 5.68
CA GLN A 4 7.17 -30.11 5.71
C GLN A 4 8.40 -29.25 5.36
N LYS A 5 9.60 -29.84 5.27
CA LYS A 5 10.83 -29.14 4.91
C LYS A 5 10.97 -28.86 3.40
N ALA A 6 10.25 -29.57 2.54
CA ALA A 6 10.35 -29.39 1.08
C ALA A 6 9.53 -28.18 0.55
N LEU A 7 8.50 -27.75 1.27
CA LEU A 7 7.59 -26.69 0.80
C LEU A 7 8.17 -25.28 0.98
N LEU A 8 9.12 -25.09 1.91
CA LEU A 8 9.80 -23.82 2.15
C LEU A 8 10.82 -23.43 1.07
N LEU A 9 11.37 -24.40 0.33
CA LEU A 9 12.36 -24.15 -0.72
C LEU A 9 11.75 -23.66 -2.04
N LEU A 10 10.48 -23.96 -2.32
CA LEU A 10 9.80 -23.50 -3.54
C LEU A 10 9.36 -22.03 -3.49
N VAL A 11 9.12 -21.48 -2.31
CA VAL A 11 8.70 -20.07 -2.15
C VAL A 11 9.86 -19.11 -2.48
N VAL A 12 11.11 -19.52 -2.26
CA VAL A 12 12.29 -18.65 -2.50
C VAL A 12 12.62 -18.50 -3.99
N LEU A 13 12.36 -19.53 -4.82
CA LEU A 13 12.74 -19.49 -6.24
C LEU A 13 11.78 -18.69 -7.13
N VAL A 14 10.53 -18.49 -6.74
CA VAL A 14 9.56 -17.71 -7.54
C VAL A 14 9.80 -16.20 -7.43
N SER A 15 10.48 -15.73 -6.38
CA SER A 15 10.78 -14.31 -6.15
C SER A 15 11.81 -13.71 -7.12
N ALA A 16 12.65 -14.54 -7.77
CA ALA A 16 13.68 -14.03 -8.68
C ALA A 16 13.15 -13.68 -10.09
N ALA A 17 12.00 -14.23 -10.51
CA ALA A 17 11.51 -14.07 -11.88
C ALA A 17 10.66 -12.81 -12.10
N PHE A 18 10.08 -12.22 -11.05
CA PHE A 18 9.20 -11.05 -11.19
C PHE A 18 9.99 -9.73 -11.33
N ALA A 19 11.26 -9.70 -10.91
CA ALA A 19 12.12 -8.53 -11.03
C ALA A 19 12.61 -8.25 -12.46
N ALA A 20 12.59 -9.24 -13.36
CA ALA A 20 13.16 -9.10 -14.71
C ALA A 20 12.17 -8.58 -15.76
N ARG A 21 10.88 -8.48 -15.46
CA ARG A 21 9.84 -8.26 -16.49
C ARG A 21 9.31 -6.83 -16.59
N GLN A 22 9.61 -5.96 -15.63
CA GLN A 22 9.21 -4.54 -15.69
C GLN A 22 10.23 -3.64 -16.41
N ALA A 23 11.38 -4.17 -16.82
CA ALA A 23 12.45 -3.37 -17.41
C ALA A 23 12.29 -3.07 -18.91
N SER A 24 11.31 -3.66 -19.61
CA SER A 24 11.19 -3.57 -21.07
C SER A 24 10.32 -2.41 -21.58
N ASP A 25 9.50 -1.75 -20.75
CA ASP A 25 8.52 -0.77 -21.23
C ASP A 25 8.97 0.72 -21.18
N LEU A 26 10.21 1.01 -20.77
CA LEU A 26 10.72 2.38 -20.72
C LEU A 26 11.66 2.76 -21.87
N ARG A 27 11.73 1.97 -22.95
CA ARG A 27 12.62 2.24 -24.08
C ARG A 27 11.88 2.81 -25.30
N SER A 28 11.37 4.03 -25.18
CA SER A 28 11.15 4.90 -26.35
C SER A 28 11.27 6.37 -25.95
N GLY A 29 12.40 6.97 -26.29
CA GLY A 29 12.71 8.38 -26.00
C GLY A 29 14.16 8.69 -26.33
N LYS A 30 14.48 8.83 -27.63
CA LYS A 30 15.79 9.31 -28.10
C LYS A 30 15.90 10.81 -27.82
N GLY A 31 16.93 11.22 -27.07
CA GLY A 31 17.37 12.61 -26.95
C GLY A 31 18.86 12.62 -26.63
N GLN A 32 19.66 13.13 -27.57
CA GLN A 32 21.13 13.12 -27.54
C GLN A 32 21.71 14.15 -26.57
N GLY A 33 22.65 13.73 -25.73
CA GLY A 33 23.52 14.60 -24.95
C GLY A 33 24.79 13.86 -24.57
N LYS A 34 25.94 14.27 -25.12
CA LYS A 34 27.24 13.63 -24.92
C LYS A 34 27.71 13.79 -23.47
N GLN A 35 27.93 12.69 -22.75
CA GLN A 35 28.58 12.71 -21.43
C GLN A 35 30.02 12.16 -21.54
N LYS A 36 31.00 13.05 -21.36
CA LYS A 36 32.40 12.70 -21.12
C LYS A 36 32.49 11.89 -19.83
N ARG A 37 33.30 10.83 -19.85
CA ARG A 37 33.66 10.04 -18.68
C ARG A 37 34.69 10.78 -17.83
N VAL A 38 34.33 11.16 -16.61
CA VAL A 38 35.26 11.37 -15.50
C VAL A 38 34.53 10.93 -14.22
N GLY A 39 35.19 10.12 -13.39
CA GLY A 39 34.59 9.53 -12.19
C GLY A 39 34.26 10.55 -11.10
N GLY A 40 33.37 10.15 -10.19
CA GLY A 40 33.01 10.93 -9.01
C GLY A 40 31.51 10.86 -8.74
N TRP A 41 31.09 10.03 -7.78
CA TRP A 41 29.75 10.08 -7.23
C TRP A 41 29.60 11.39 -6.46
N THR A 42 28.87 12.35 -7.01
CA THR A 42 27.89 13.22 -6.33
C THR A 42 27.59 14.42 -7.22
N SER A 43 26.32 14.56 -7.61
CA SER A 43 25.58 15.84 -7.71
C SER A 43 24.15 15.47 -8.11
N VAL A 44 23.25 15.34 -7.14
CA VAL A 44 21.81 15.32 -7.42
C VAL A 44 21.40 16.77 -7.67
N ASP A 45 20.81 17.03 -8.84
CA ASP A 45 20.39 18.35 -9.29
C ASP A 45 19.41 19.02 -8.32
N ARG A 46 19.59 20.34 -8.11
CA ARG A 46 18.94 21.15 -7.07
C ARG A 46 17.45 21.46 -7.31
N ASN A 47 16.83 21.01 -8.40
CA ASN A 47 15.45 21.38 -8.70
C ASN A 47 14.52 20.16 -8.76
N TYR A 48 14.09 19.72 -7.58
CA TYR A 48 12.84 19.00 -7.41
C TYR A 48 12.06 19.77 -6.33
N GLU A 49 10.95 20.41 -6.71
CA GLU A 49 9.98 20.93 -5.74
C GLU A 49 9.22 19.75 -5.10
N THR A 50 9.48 19.51 -3.81
CA THR A 50 8.74 18.64 -2.85
C THR A 50 8.77 17.12 -3.04
N ILE A 51 9.93 16.46 -2.86
CA ILE A 51 9.95 14.98 -2.79
C ILE A 51 9.14 14.66 -1.53
N GLN A 52 7.89 14.23 -1.70
CA GLN A 52 7.12 13.65 -0.61
C GLN A 52 8.02 12.60 0.02
N LEU A 53 8.45 12.87 1.25
CA LEU A 53 9.40 12.08 2.00
C LEU A 53 8.98 10.62 1.91
N ALA A 54 9.69 9.85 1.08
CA ALA A 54 9.45 8.42 0.97
C ALA A 54 9.67 7.83 2.36
N GLN A 55 8.58 7.48 3.05
CA GLN A 55 8.71 6.93 4.40
C GLN A 55 9.40 5.57 4.29
N PRO A 56 10.40 5.29 5.14
CA PRO A 56 11.07 4.00 5.12
C PRO A 56 10.05 2.89 5.37
N ILE A 57 10.04 1.87 4.50
CA ILE A 57 9.19 0.69 4.67
C ILE A 57 9.76 -0.10 5.85
N VAL A 58 9.11 -0.02 7.01
CA VAL A 58 9.43 -0.84 8.18
C VAL A 58 8.72 -2.18 8.02
N LEU A 59 9.47 -3.25 7.77
CA LEU A 59 8.90 -4.59 7.65
C LEU A 59 8.26 -5.01 9.00
N GLY A 60 6.98 -5.34 8.96
CA GLY A 60 6.19 -5.74 10.14
C GLY A 60 5.67 -4.59 11.01
N GLY A 61 6.10 -3.35 10.78
CA GLY A 61 5.57 -2.16 11.44
C GLY A 61 4.33 -1.60 10.74
N TRP A 62 3.60 -0.72 11.43
CA TRP A 62 2.62 0.14 10.78
C TRP A 62 3.34 1.26 10.02
N THR A 63 2.94 1.47 8.77
CA THR A 63 3.46 2.53 7.90
C THR A 63 2.31 3.37 7.37
N SER A 64 2.46 4.69 7.38
CA SER A 64 1.44 5.59 6.83
C SER A 64 1.30 5.36 5.33
N VAL A 65 0.05 5.38 4.85
CA VAL A 65 -0.29 5.27 3.44
C VAL A 65 -1.18 6.44 3.04
N GLY A 66 -1.09 6.86 1.78
CA GLY A 66 -1.85 7.99 1.26
C GLY A 66 -3.35 7.75 1.39
N GLN A 67 -4.07 8.71 1.98
CA GLN A 67 -5.52 8.67 2.13
C GLN A 67 -6.25 8.52 0.78
N ASN A 68 -5.66 9.05 -0.29
CA ASN A 68 -6.20 9.02 -1.64
C ASN A 68 -5.72 7.82 -2.48
N ASP A 69 -4.97 6.89 -1.88
CA ASP A 69 -4.59 5.65 -2.56
C ASP A 69 -5.84 4.85 -2.96
N LYS A 70 -5.86 4.33 -4.19
CA LYS A 70 -7.04 3.63 -4.72
C LYS A 70 -7.42 2.41 -3.88
N THR A 71 -6.42 1.69 -3.36
CA THR A 71 -6.62 0.51 -2.51
C THR A 71 -7.21 0.92 -1.17
N VAL A 72 -6.65 1.94 -0.53
CA VAL A 72 -7.17 2.51 0.73
C VAL A 72 -8.64 2.92 0.57
N GLN A 73 -8.97 3.63 -0.52
CA GLN A 73 -10.34 4.05 -0.82
C GLN A 73 -11.30 2.86 -1.04
N GLN A 74 -10.86 1.81 -1.71
CA GLN A 74 -11.67 0.59 -1.91
C GLN A 74 -11.91 -0.16 -0.60
N ILE A 75 -10.89 -0.24 0.25
CA ILE A 75 -10.98 -0.92 1.55
C ILE A 75 -11.87 -0.13 2.51
N ALA A 76 -11.76 1.20 2.53
CA ALA A 76 -12.65 2.06 3.30
C ALA A 76 -14.12 1.87 2.88
N LYS A 77 -14.41 1.81 1.58
CA LYS A 77 -15.76 1.56 1.05
C LYS A 77 -16.28 0.17 1.42
N PHE A 78 -15.43 -0.85 1.30
CA PHE A 78 -15.76 -2.21 1.75
C PHE A 78 -16.14 -2.21 3.24
N ALA A 79 -15.30 -1.64 4.11
CA ALA A 79 -15.53 -1.57 5.54
C ALA A 79 -16.83 -0.83 5.88
N ALA A 80 -17.06 0.34 5.27
CA ALA A 80 -18.28 1.12 5.48
C ALA A 80 -19.54 0.30 5.15
N GLY A 81 -19.53 -0.42 4.02
CA GLY A 81 -20.64 -1.29 3.63
C GLY A 81 -20.87 -2.48 4.57
N GLN A 82 -19.82 -3.00 5.22
CA GLN A 82 -19.94 -4.05 6.25
C GLN A 82 -20.50 -3.50 7.57
N ILE A 83 -20.20 -2.25 7.92
CA ILE A 83 -20.70 -1.61 9.15
C ILE A 83 -22.17 -1.23 9.01
N CYS A 84 -22.53 -0.53 7.91
CA CYS A 84 -23.89 -0.13 7.63
C CYS A 84 -24.08 0.08 6.13
N SER A 85 -25.11 -0.54 5.55
CA SER A 85 -25.41 -0.41 4.12
C SER A 85 -25.73 1.03 3.68
N SER A 86 -26.12 1.91 4.61
CA SER A 86 -26.39 3.32 4.34
C SER A 86 -25.15 4.23 4.43
N TYR A 87 -24.01 3.72 4.91
CA TYR A 87 -22.80 4.52 5.06
C TYR A 87 -22.12 4.75 3.72
N VAL A 88 -21.98 6.03 3.37
CA VAL A 88 -21.15 6.46 2.25
C VAL A 88 -19.87 7.08 2.80
N VAL A 89 -18.71 6.60 2.32
CA VAL A 89 -17.41 7.17 2.68
C VAL A 89 -17.26 8.54 2.05
N ASN A 90 -17.14 9.57 2.88
CA ASN A 90 -16.91 10.95 2.46
C ASN A 90 -15.41 11.24 2.36
N ALA A 91 -14.63 10.79 3.36
CA ALA A 91 -13.19 10.99 3.40
C ALA A 91 -12.49 9.90 4.21
N VAL A 92 -11.22 9.66 3.89
CA VAL A 92 -10.29 8.93 4.75
C VAL A 92 -9.39 9.99 5.38
N GLU A 93 -9.42 10.13 6.70
CA GLU A 93 -8.65 11.18 7.42
C GLU A 93 -7.24 10.69 7.79
N ASN A 94 -7.10 9.39 8.04
CA ASN A 94 -5.81 8.76 8.31
C ASN A 94 -5.83 7.32 7.80
N ALA A 95 -4.69 6.84 7.34
CA ALA A 95 -4.53 5.48 6.88
C ALA A 95 -3.12 4.96 7.17
N GLU A 96 -3.05 3.77 7.74
CA GLU A 96 -1.83 3.03 7.98
C GLU A 96 -2.00 1.61 7.46
N MET A 97 -0.91 1.00 7.00
CA MET A 97 -0.87 -0.40 6.62
C MET A 97 0.23 -1.13 7.36
N GLN A 98 0.06 -2.44 7.54
CA GLN A 98 1.07 -3.33 8.09
C GLN A 98 1.11 -4.62 7.27
N SER A 99 2.32 -4.98 6.81
CA SER A 99 2.56 -6.24 6.10
C SER A 99 2.80 -7.38 7.10
N VAL A 100 2.02 -8.45 6.99
CA VAL A 100 2.08 -9.68 7.81
C VAL A 100 1.94 -10.91 6.89
N ALA A 101 1.19 -11.95 7.26
CA ALA A 101 0.73 -12.99 6.33
C ALA A 101 -0.36 -12.48 5.34
N GLY A 102 -0.41 -11.17 5.08
CA GLY A 102 -1.44 -10.43 4.37
C GLY A 102 -1.16 -8.94 4.62
N THR A 103 -2.19 -8.11 4.52
CA THR A 103 -2.08 -6.69 4.81
C THR A 103 -3.18 -6.27 5.78
N ASN A 104 -2.79 -5.76 6.94
CA ASN A 104 -3.70 -5.05 7.82
C ASN A 104 -3.76 -3.59 7.38
N TYR A 105 -4.95 -3.03 7.32
CA TYR A 105 -5.21 -1.62 7.12
C TYR A 105 -5.91 -1.09 8.35
N ARG A 106 -5.42 0.03 8.90
CA ARG A 106 -6.08 0.77 9.97
C ARG A 106 -6.37 2.17 9.45
N MET A 107 -7.62 2.61 9.56
CA MET A 107 -8.05 3.89 9.01
C MET A 107 -9.00 4.62 9.95
N ASP A 108 -8.93 5.95 9.92
CA ASP A 108 -9.97 6.83 10.44
C ASP A 108 -10.75 7.35 9.22
N ILE A 109 -12.04 7.03 9.14
CA ILE A 109 -12.91 7.41 8.02
C ILE A 109 -14.06 8.29 8.47
N LEU A 110 -14.40 9.27 7.64
CA LEU A 110 -15.62 10.06 7.75
C LEU A 110 -16.67 9.47 6.81
N VAL A 111 -17.84 9.15 7.36
CA VAL A 111 -18.97 8.63 6.59
C VAL A 111 -20.17 9.58 6.67
N SER A 112 -21.18 9.31 5.85
CA SER A 112 -22.46 10.05 5.81
C SER A 112 -23.04 10.33 7.19
N LYS A 113 -23.80 11.44 7.32
CA LYS A 113 -24.42 11.91 8.58
C LYS A 113 -23.41 12.30 9.66
N ALA A 114 -22.21 12.74 9.25
CA ALA A 114 -21.14 13.21 10.14
C ALA A 114 -20.72 12.17 11.19
N TRP A 115 -20.51 10.92 10.77
CA TRP A 115 -19.96 9.88 11.63
C TRP A 115 -18.48 9.68 11.33
N LYS A 116 -17.66 9.58 12.38
CA LYS A 116 -16.26 9.15 12.29
C LYS A 116 -16.15 7.72 12.77
N CYS A 117 -15.56 6.87 11.94
CA CYS A 117 -15.31 5.47 12.28
C CYS A 117 -13.81 5.21 12.25
N LYS A 118 -13.30 4.59 13.32
CA LYS A 118 -12.01 3.91 13.32
C LYS A 118 -12.24 2.49 12.84
N ILE A 119 -11.50 2.05 11.84
CA ILE A 119 -11.69 0.72 11.24
C ILE A 119 -10.35 0.01 11.09
N GLU A 120 -10.41 -1.31 11.18
CA GLU A 120 -9.32 -2.20 10.81
C GLU A 120 -9.83 -3.26 9.85
N VAL A 121 -9.07 -3.50 8.77
CA VAL A 121 -9.41 -4.48 7.74
C VAL A 121 -8.18 -5.32 7.45
N PHE A 122 -8.36 -6.64 7.44
CA PHE A 122 -7.36 -7.56 6.93
C PHE A 122 -7.67 -7.92 5.47
N GLU A 123 -6.66 -7.87 4.62
CA GLU A 123 -6.73 -8.31 3.22
C GLU A 123 -5.60 -9.30 2.91
N GLN A 124 -5.95 -10.38 2.22
CA GLN A 124 -5.00 -11.37 1.69
C GLN A 124 -5.38 -11.66 0.24
N ILE A 125 -4.71 -10.98 -0.69
CA ILE A 125 -5.08 -10.98 -2.11
C ILE A 125 -4.96 -12.39 -2.72
N TRP A 126 -3.93 -13.16 -2.36
CA TRP A 126 -3.67 -14.49 -2.95
C TRP A 126 -4.67 -15.58 -2.54
N THR A 127 -5.48 -15.33 -1.50
CA THR A 127 -6.61 -16.18 -1.11
C THR A 127 -7.96 -15.49 -1.34
N ASN A 128 -7.96 -14.28 -1.90
CA ASN A 128 -9.14 -13.44 -2.04
C ASN A 128 -9.89 -13.20 -0.70
N THR A 129 -9.15 -13.07 0.39
CA THR A 129 -9.72 -12.81 1.72
C THR A 129 -9.74 -11.31 1.98
N LYS A 130 -10.88 -10.76 2.39
CA LYS A 130 -10.99 -9.39 2.90
C LYS A 130 -12.00 -9.36 4.04
N MET A 131 -11.61 -8.84 5.20
CA MET A 131 -12.40 -8.95 6.43
C MET A 131 -12.27 -7.69 7.28
N LEU A 132 -13.42 -7.12 7.67
CA LEU A 132 -13.46 -6.09 8.71
C LEU A 132 -13.15 -6.76 10.06
N THR A 133 -11.99 -6.45 10.63
CA THR A 133 -11.50 -7.08 11.87
C THR A 133 -11.91 -6.31 13.12
N SER A 134 -12.02 -4.97 13.01
CA SER A 134 -12.44 -4.10 14.10
C SER A 134 -13.08 -2.84 13.56
N PHE A 135 -14.06 -2.31 14.30
CA PHE A 135 -14.60 -0.98 14.03
C PHE A 135 -15.14 -0.31 15.30
N ALA A 136 -15.05 1.01 15.35
CA ALA A 136 -15.67 1.84 16.36
C ALA A 136 -16.12 3.16 15.73
N CYS A 137 -17.40 3.50 15.84
CA CYS A 137 -17.96 4.70 15.24
C CYS A 137 -18.48 5.67 16.30
N LYS A 138 -18.34 6.96 16.06
CA LYS A 138 -18.90 8.05 16.87
C LYS A 138 -19.51 9.13 16.00
N SER A 139 -20.60 9.72 16.47
CA SER A 139 -21.17 10.94 15.90
C SER A 139 -20.19 12.10 16.10
N VAL A 140 -20.11 13.00 15.11
CA VAL A 140 -19.32 14.25 15.17
C VAL A 140 -20.22 15.46 15.46
N LEU A 141 -21.53 15.25 15.60
CA LEU A 141 -22.51 16.25 16.05
C LEU A 141 -22.48 16.44 17.56
#